data_AF-A0A8C3NKM1-F1
#
_entry.id   AF-A0A8C3NKM1-F1
#
_cell.length_a   1.000
_cell.length_b   1.000
_cell.length_c   1.000
_cell.angle_alpha   90.00
_cell.angle_beta   90.00
_cell.angle_gamma   90.00
#
_symmetry.space_group_name_H-M   'P 1'
#
loop_
_entity.id
_entity.type
_entity.pdbx_description
1 polymer ?
#
loop_
_entity_poly.entity_id
_entity_poly.type
_entity_poly.pdbx_seq_one_letter_code
_entity_poly.pdbx_strand_id
1 'polypeptide(L)'
;MAAGRLLPLLLLLLGGPGGSARDPPSGPAALAARCRLPALTGRCRASIPRWFFNASSGSCESFVFGGCGGNGNNFGSERECRESCGDTAGTAPSSAVTTNSTLADPCSAPPVTGPCRAAFPRWFYVPAEKSCREFTYGGCRGNANNHRDERECLRGCRPQGDFSDEFRRFFSSKGLALVALLALLALVAAGLSVARSRCRAKPRAPGAAGGDDRECLMKEPYPA
;
A
#
# COMPACT_ATOMS: atom_id res chain seq x y z
N MET A 1 -68.23 -0.26 -56.66
CA MET A 1 -67.79 -1.23 -55.64
C MET A 1 -66.27 -1.17 -55.54
N ALA A 2 -65.79 -1.09 -54.29
CA ALA A 2 -64.42 -1.25 -53.77
C ALA A 2 -63.25 -0.46 -54.42
N ALA A 3 -62.76 0.51 -53.64
CA ALA A 3 -61.56 1.30 -53.87
C ALA A 3 -60.27 0.49 -53.66
N GLY A 4 -59.31 0.68 -54.58
CA GLY A 4 -57.92 0.29 -54.38
C GLY A 4 -57.25 1.21 -53.37
N ARG A 5 -56.84 0.64 -52.23
CA ARG A 5 -56.03 1.34 -51.21
C ARG A 5 -54.58 0.87 -51.32
N LEU A 6 -53.75 1.78 -51.82
CA LEU A 6 -52.32 1.85 -51.57
C LEU A 6 -52.07 1.92 -50.05
N LEU A 7 -51.32 0.98 -49.49
CA LEU A 7 -50.73 1.06 -48.15
C LEU A 7 -49.36 0.34 -48.17
N PRO A 8 -48.41 0.71 -47.30
CA PRO A 8 -47.09 1.17 -47.72
C PRO A 8 -46.00 0.14 -47.45
N LEU A 9 -44.99 0.16 -48.32
CA LEU A 9 -43.70 -0.51 -48.17
C LEU A 9 -42.89 0.19 -47.06
N LEU A 10 -43.19 -0.07 -45.79
CA LEU A 10 -42.38 0.46 -44.68
C LEU A 10 -42.51 -0.40 -43.41
N LEU A 11 -41.96 -1.62 -43.39
CA LEU A 11 -41.62 -2.28 -42.12
C LEU A 11 -40.73 -3.53 -42.32
N LEU A 12 -39.45 -3.32 -42.59
CA LEU A 12 -38.39 -4.31 -42.28
C LEU A 12 -37.12 -3.58 -41.79
N LEU A 13 -37.26 -2.82 -40.70
CA LEU A 13 -36.14 -2.41 -39.84
C LEU A 13 -35.96 -3.42 -38.70
N LEU A 14 -35.83 -4.71 -39.01
CA LEU A 14 -35.43 -5.71 -38.01
C LEU A 14 -34.36 -6.66 -38.60
N GLY A 15 -33.31 -6.07 -39.18
CA GLY A 15 -32.00 -6.70 -39.17
C GLY A 15 -31.42 -6.57 -37.77
N GLY A 16 -31.95 -7.34 -36.81
CA GLY A 16 -31.31 -7.49 -35.51
C GLY A 16 -29.91 -8.08 -35.73
N PRO A 17 -28.87 -7.62 -35.02
CA PRO A 17 -27.60 -8.31 -35.05
C PRO A 17 -27.88 -9.74 -34.58
N GLY A 18 -27.62 -10.70 -35.47
CA GLY A 18 -27.60 -12.11 -35.14
C GLY A 18 -26.62 -12.30 -33.99
N GLY A 19 -27.17 -12.32 -32.78
CA GLY A 19 -26.47 -12.77 -31.58
C GLY A 19 -26.18 -14.25 -31.80
N SER A 20 -24.95 -14.51 -32.22
CA SER A 20 -24.34 -15.83 -32.26
C SER A 20 -24.74 -16.62 -31.01
N ALA A 21 -24.97 -17.91 -31.23
CA ALA A 21 -25.16 -18.89 -30.17
C ALA A 21 -24.18 -18.62 -29.02
N ARG A 22 -24.68 -18.79 -27.79
CA ARG A 22 -23.98 -18.63 -26.52
C ARG A 22 -22.63 -19.37 -26.54
N ASP A 23 -21.58 -18.69 -26.97
CA ASP A 23 -20.22 -19.16 -26.76
C ASP A 23 -19.99 -19.22 -25.23
N PRO A 24 -19.54 -20.35 -24.67
CA PRO A 24 -19.13 -20.38 -23.28
C PRO A 24 -18.01 -19.35 -23.09
N PRO A 25 -17.97 -18.63 -21.96
CA PRO A 25 -17.03 -17.53 -21.78
C PRO A 25 -15.59 -18.03 -22.00
N SER A 26 -14.98 -17.68 -23.12
CA SER A 26 -13.59 -17.99 -23.43
C SER A 26 -12.72 -16.85 -22.92
N GLY A 27 -12.70 -16.69 -21.58
CA GLY A 27 -12.02 -15.57 -20.94
C GLY A 27 -11.67 -15.81 -19.47
N PRO A 28 -11.02 -14.83 -18.82
CA PRO A 28 -10.58 -14.92 -17.42
C PRO A 28 -11.73 -15.25 -16.44
N ALA A 29 -12.96 -14.88 -16.79
CA ALA A 29 -14.16 -15.21 -16.02
C ALA A 29 -14.46 -16.72 -15.97
N ALA A 30 -14.24 -17.47 -17.04
CA ALA A 30 -14.44 -18.92 -17.03
C ALA A 30 -13.33 -19.68 -16.32
N LEU A 31 -12.10 -19.15 -16.36
CA LEU A 31 -11.00 -19.66 -15.57
C LEU A 31 -11.28 -19.48 -14.07
N ALA A 32 -11.74 -18.29 -13.67
CA ALA A 32 -12.16 -18.02 -12.30
C ALA A 32 -13.35 -18.91 -11.87
N ALA A 33 -14.32 -19.18 -12.75
CA ALA A 33 -15.43 -20.07 -12.47
C ALA A 33 -14.99 -21.53 -12.27
N ARG A 34 -14.04 -22.02 -13.09
CA ARG A 34 -13.45 -23.36 -12.99
C ARG A 34 -12.81 -23.59 -11.62
N CYS A 35 -12.04 -22.62 -11.14
CA CYS A 35 -11.33 -22.71 -9.86
C CYS A 35 -12.26 -22.70 -8.64
N ARG A 36 -13.54 -22.38 -8.80
CA ARG A 36 -14.56 -22.44 -7.73
C ARG A 36 -15.32 -23.76 -7.69
N LEU A 37 -15.11 -24.66 -8.66
CA LEU A 37 -15.75 -25.98 -8.68
C LEU A 37 -15.17 -26.87 -7.56
N PRO A 38 -15.95 -27.81 -6.99
CA PRO A 38 -15.44 -28.74 -6.00
C PRO A 38 -14.47 -29.77 -6.62
N ALA A 39 -13.60 -30.38 -5.81
CA ALA A 39 -12.91 -31.60 -6.22
C ALA A 39 -13.93 -32.70 -6.56
N LEU A 40 -13.77 -33.34 -7.72
CA LEU A 40 -14.69 -34.38 -8.18
C LEU A 40 -13.92 -35.65 -8.59
N THR A 41 -14.02 -36.70 -7.77
CA THR A 41 -13.42 -38.01 -8.04
C THR A 41 -14.01 -38.65 -9.30
N GLY A 42 -15.30 -38.43 -9.57
CA GLY A 42 -16.00 -39.00 -10.72
C GLY A 42 -16.38 -40.48 -10.53
N ARG A 43 -16.88 -41.12 -11.59
CA ARG A 43 -17.52 -42.45 -11.52
C ARG A 43 -16.58 -43.64 -11.69
N CYS A 44 -15.37 -43.41 -12.21
CA CYS A 44 -14.37 -44.46 -12.39
C CYS A 44 -13.63 -44.73 -11.07
N ARG A 45 -12.94 -45.88 -10.98
CA ARG A 45 -12.34 -46.40 -9.73
C ARG A 45 -10.81 -46.44 -9.73
N ALA A 46 -10.14 -45.67 -10.59
CA ALA A 46 -8.70 -45.53 -10.52
C ALA A 46 -8.30 -44.67 -9.31
N SER A 47 -7.08 -44.86 -8.78
CA SER A 47 -6.53 -44.05 -7.68
C SER A 47 -5.46 -43.11 -8.21
N ILE A 48 -5.88 -42.03 -8.89
CA ILE A 48 -4.95 -41.10 -9.54
C ILE A 48 -4.81 -39.85 -8.66
N PRO A 49 -3.62 -39.58 -8.08
CA PRO A 49 -3.40 -38.36 -7.31
C PRO A 49 -3.46 -37.14 -8.23
N ARG A 50 -4.28 -36.17 -7.85
CA ARG A 50 -4.48 -34.90 -8.57
C ARG A 50 -4.58 -33.75 -7.59
N TRP A 51 -4.59 -32.53 -8.12
CA TRP A 51 -4.70 -31.29 -7.35
C TRP A 51 -5.95 -30.52 -7.76
N PHE A 52 -6.60 -29.86 -6.81
CA PHE A 52 -7.71 -28.94 -7.06
C PHE A 52 -7.50 -27.68 -6.23
N PHE A 53 -8.04 -26.56 -6.69
CA PHE A 53 -8.05 -25.32 -5.93
C PHE A 53 -9.22 -25.30 -4.96
N ASN A 54 -8.93 -25.26 -3.66
CA ASN A 54 -9.94 -25.10 -2.63
C ASN A 54 -10.17 -23.61 -2.37
N ALA A 55 -11.27 -23.08 -2.88
CA ALA A 55 -11.63 -21.66 -2.71
C ALA A 55 -11.89 -21.26 -1.25
N SER A 56 -12.21 -22.22 -0.37
CA SER A 56 -12.44 -21.93 1.06
C SER A 56 -11.14 -21.71 1.81
N SER A 57 -10.09 -22.46 1.47
CA SER A 57 -8.76 -22.27 2.05
C SER A 57 -7.86 -21.36 1.22
N GLY A 58 -8.27 -21.00 0.00
CA GLY A 58 -7.46 -20.24 -0.96
C GLY A 58 -6.23 -20.99 -1.45
N SER A 59 -6.22 -22.32 -1.38
CA SER A 59 -5.01 -23.13 -1.63
C SER A 59 -5.27 -24.33 -2.55
N CYS A 60 -4.25 -24.73 -3.30
CA CYS A 60 -4.25 -26.00 -4.02
C CYS A 60 -4.07 -27.17 -3.05
N GLU A 61 -5.00 -28.11 -3.05
CA GLU A 61 -5.01 -29.30 -2.20
C GLU A 61 -5.06 -30.57 -3.07
N SER A 62 -4.51 -31.67 -2.57
CA SER A 62 -4.51 -32.94 -3.30
C SER A 62 -5.81 -33.72 -3.06
N PHE A 63 -6.24 -34.46 -4.08
CA PHE A 63 -7.38 -35.37 -4.01
C PHE A 63 -7.19 -36.59 -4.93
N VAL A 64 -8.02 -37.62 -4.77
CA VAL A 64 -8.01 -38.81 -5.62
C VAL A 64 -9.02 -38.64 -6.75
N PHE A 65 -8.53 -38.65 -7.99
CA PHE A 65 -9.35 -38.69 -9.18
C PHE A 65 -9.55 -40.13 -9.66
N GLY A 66 -10.82 -40.49 -9.87
CA GLY A 66 -11.26 -41.82 -10.30
C GLY A 66 -10.87 -42.20 -11.72
N GLY A 67 -10.36 -41.24 -12.51
CA GLY A 67 -9.92 -41.45 -13.90
C GLY A 67 -10.96 -41.08 -14.96
N CYS A 68 -12.20 -40.79 -14.59
CA CYS A 68 -13.21 -40.27 -15.53
C CYS A 68 -14.32 -39.50 -14.82
N GLY A 69 -15.01 -38.61 -15.54
CA GLY A 69 -16.19 -37.89 -15.04
C GLY A 69 -15.90 -36.85 -13.96
N GLY A 70 -14.69 -36.28 -13.96
CA GLY A 70 -14.32 -35.14 -13.13
C GLY A 70 -14.77 -33.81 -13.73
N ASN A 71 -14.36 -32.70 -13.12
CA ASN A 71 -14.55 -31.36 -13.66
C ASN A 71 -13.20 -30.67 -13.92
N GLY A 72 -13.22 -29.40 -14.35
CA GLY A 72 -12.01 -28.66 -14.71
C GLY A 72 -11.12 -28.23 -13.54
N ASN A 73 -11.57 -28.34 -12.28
CA ASN A 73 -10.73 -28.09 -11.10
C ASN A 73 -9.92 -29.36 -10.76
N ASN A 74 -9.07 -29.79 -11.70
CA ASN A 74 -8.32 -31.04 -11.63
C ASN A 74 -7.01 -30.87 -12.42
N PHE A 75 -5.90 -30.81 -11.69
CA PHE A 75 -4.57 -30.52 -12.21
C PHE A 75 -3.61 -31.68 -11.91
N GLY A 76 -2.62 -31.86 -12.77
CA GLY A 76 -1.60 -32.91 -12.62
C GLY A 76 -0.58 -32.59 -11.53
N SER A 77 -0.40 -31.32 -11.20
CA SER A 77 0.54 -30.87 -10.16
C SER A 77 0.02 -29.68 -9.34
N GLU A 78 0.58 -29.49 -8.15
CA GLU A 78 0.26 -28.32 -7.32
C GLU A 78 0.60 -27.00 -8.04
N ARG A 79 1.74 -26.98 -8.75
CA ARG A 79 2.20 -25.81 -9.50
C ARG A 79 1.21 -25.42 -10.57
N GLU A 80 0.77 -26.38 -11.39
CA GLU A 80 -0.22 -26.15 -12.45
C GLU A 80 -1.54 -25.62 -11.88
N CYS A 81 -1.98 -26.16 -10.74
CA CYS A 81 -3.15 -25.66 -10.02
C CYS A 81 -2.96 -24.20 -9.59
N ARG A 82 -1.81 -23.85 -9.00
CA ARG A 82 -1.52 -22.48 -8.54
C ARG A 82 -1.42 -21.51 -9.70
N GLU A 83 -0.75 -21.87 -10.78
CA GLU A 83 -0.65 -21.03 -11.99
C GLU A 83 -2.05 -20.81 -12.63
N SER A 84 -2.93 -21.81 -12.57
CA SER A 84 -4.28 -21.71 -13.13
C SER A 84 -5.27 -20.93 -12.25
N CYS A 85 -5.14 -21.05 -10.92
CA CYS A 85 -6.16 -20.60 -9.97
C CYS A 85 -5.68 -19.62 -8.88
N GLY A 86 -4.38 -19.53 -8.64
CA GLY A 86 -3.77 -18.75 -7.56
C GLY A 86 -4.01 -17.25 -7.68
N ASP A 87 -4.00 -16.72 -8.91
CA ASP A 87 -4.21 -15.28 -9.16
C ASP A 87 -5.67 -14.94 -9.50
N THR A 88 -6.48 -15.94 -9.85
CA THR A 88 -7.85 -15.76 -10.38
C THR A 88 -8.94 -15.91 -9.33
N ALA A 89 -8.63 -16.47 -8.16
CA ALA A 89 -9.61 -16.63 -7.07
C ALA A 89 -9.86 -15.33 -6.27
N GLY A 90 -8.96 -14.35 -6.37
CA GLY A 90 -9.04 -13.07 -5.64
C GLY A 90 -9.35 -11.83 -6.49
N THR A 91 -9.42 -11.96 -7.82
CA THR A 91 -9.43 -10.79 -8.71
C THR A 91 -10.72 -10.74 -9.53
N ALA A 92 -11.74 -10.05 -8.99
CA ALA A 92 -12.60 -9.24 -9.85
C ALA A 92 -11.68 -8.33 -10.70
N PRO A 93 -12.00 -8.05 -11.97
CA PRO A 93 -11.03 -7.53 -12.94
C PRO A 93 -10.42 -6.22 -12.45
N SER A 94 -9.18 -6.28 -11.96
CA SER A 94 -8.37 -5.11 -11.68
C SER A 94 -7.52 -4.80 -12.90
N SER A 95 -8.18 -4.36 -13.97
CA SER A 95 -7.56 -3.48 -14.96
C SER A 95 -7.94 -2.05 -14.59
N ALA A 96 -7.29 -1.53 -13.55
CA ALA A 96 -7.07 -0.12 -13.36
C ALA A 96 -5.87 0.03 -12.42
N VAL A 97 -4.71 0.28 -13.01
CA VAL A 97 -3.70 1.10 -12.33
C VAL A 97 -4.39 2.43 -12.05
N THR A 98 -4.89 2.60 -10.83
CA THR A 98 -5.12 3.91 -10.24
C THR A 98 -4.89 3.75 -8.75
N THR A 99 -3.84 4.41 -8.30
CA THR A 99 -3.52 4.74 -6.92
C THR A 99 -4.78 4.98 -6.08
N ASN A 100 -5.13 4.00 -5.23
CA ASN A 100 -5.56 4.21 -3.84
C ASN A 100 -5.82 2.86 -3.15
N SER A 101 -4.97 2.61 -2.16
CA SER A 101 -4.97 1.56 -1.16
C SER A 101 -6.36 1.08 -0.71
N THR A 102 -6.76 -0.12 -1.15
CA THR A 102 -7.54 -1.09 -0.36
C THR A 102 -7.10 -2.52 -0.72
N LEU A 103 -5.80 -2.75 -0.80
CA LEU A 103 -5.27 -4.07 -0.47
C LEU A 103 -5.45 -4.18 1.04
N ALA A 104 -6.19 -5.18 1.52
CA ALA A 104 -6.32 -5.42 2.95
C ALA A 104 -4.91 -5.47 3.55
N ASP A 105 -4.58 -4.47 4.36
CA ASP A 105 -3.25 -4.29 4.93
C ASP A 105 -2.88 -5.60 5.67
N PRO A 106 -1.82 -6.31 5.22
CA PRO A 106 -1.35 -7.53 5.87
C PRO A 106 -1.20 -7.38 7.38
N CYS A 107 -0.79 -6.20 7.84
CA CYS A 107 -0.52 -5.88 9.23
C CYS A 107 -1.78 -5.66 10.08
N SER A 108 -2.94 -5.55 9.43
CA SER A 108 -4.23 -5.40 10.10
C SER A 108 -4.96 -6.74 10.30
N ALA A 109 -4.43 -7.84 9.77
CA ALA A 109 -5.04 -9.16 9.91
C ALA A 109 -4.83 -9.72 11.34
N PRO A 110 -5.80 -10.48 11.91
CA PRO A 110 -5.63 -11.12 13.22
C PRO A 110 -4.59 -12.26 13.16
N PRO A 111 -3.93 -12.64 14.27
CA PRO A 111 -2.97 -13.74 14.27
C PRO A 111 -3.68 -15.08 14.01
N VAL A 112 -3.04 -15.95 13.21
CA VAL A 112 -3.60 -17.27 12.86
C VAL A 112 -2.64 -18.37 13.26
N THR A 113 -3.00 -19.17 14.27
CA THR A 113 -2.25 -20.37 14.67
C THR A 113 -2.27 -21.44 13.57
N GLY A 114 -3.39 -21.61 12.88
CA GLY A 114 -3.56 -22.62 11.84
C GLY A 114 -3.76 -24.05 12.40
N PRO A 115 -3.97 -25.05 11.52
CA PRO A 115 -4.37 -26.40 11.94
C PRO A 115 -3.20 -27.32 12.31
N CYS A 116 -1.96 -26.93 12.00
CA CYS A 116 -0.78 -27.70 12.39
C CYS A 116 -0.51 -27.57 13.89
N ARG A 117 0.19 -28.56 14.48
CA ARG A 117 0.33 -28.72 15.94
C ARG A 117 1.73 -28.40 16.50
N ALA A 118 2.58 -27.74 15.71
CA ALA A 118 3.84 -27.24 16.25
C ALA A 118 3.60 -25.98 17.10
N ALA A 119 4.56 -25.61 17.94
CA ALA A 119 4.45 -24.43 18.80
C ALA A 119 5.59 -23.46 18.48
N PHE A 120 5.46 -22.72 17.38
CA PHE A 120 6.45 -21.70 17.01
C PHE A 120 6.05 -20.36 17.62
N PRO A 121 6.88 -19.74 18.49
CA PRO A 121 6.66 -18.36 18.90
C PRO A 121 6.82 -17.43 17.69
N ARG A 122 5.83 -16.56 17.47
CA ARG A 122 5.77 -15.61 16.36
C ARG A 122 5.19 -14.29 16.83
N TRP A 123 5.39 -13.24 16.03
CA TRP A 123 4.94 -11.89 16.34
C TRP A 123 3.89 -11.45 15.31
N PHE A 124 2.88 -10.73 15.78
CA PHE A 124 1.87 -10.09 14.93
C PHE A 124 1.68 -8.64 15.37
N TYR A 125 1.36 -7.77 14.42
CA TYR A 125 1.10 -6.35 14.65
C TYR A 125 -0.35 -6.13 15.07
N VAL A 126 -0.55 -5.26 16.06
CA VAL A 126 -1.86 -4.82 16.54
C VAL A 126 -2.02 -3.34 16.19
N PRO A 127 -2.79 -2.97 15.14
CA PRO A 127 -2.92 -1.59 14.70
C PRO A 127 -3.45 -0.64 15.77
N ALA A 128 -4.39 -1.10 16.59
CA ALA A 128 -5.00 -0.29 17.66
C ALA A 128 -3.99 0.11 18.74
N GLU A 129 -3.02 -0.76 19.03
CA GLU A 129 -1.98 -0.54 20.02
C GLU A 129 -0.69 0.02 19.39
N LYS A 130 -0.57 -0.04 18.06
CA LYS A 130 0.66 0.23 17.29
C LYS A 130 1.85 -0.57 17.81
N SER A 131 1.59 -1.79 18.27
CA SER A 131 2.53 -2.67 18.95
C SER A 131 2.62 -4.02 18.23
N CYS A 132 3.71 -4.75 18.47
CA CYS A 132 3.84 -6.15 18.05
C CYS A 132 3.69 -7.03 19.28
N ARG A 133 2.91 -8.12 19.17
CA ARG A 133 2.65 -9.06 20.26
C ARG A 133 2.98 -10.48 19.84
N GLU A 134 3.38 -11.30 20.81
CA GLU A 134 3.69 -12.70 20.57
C GLU A 134 2.41 -13.56 20.50
N PHE A 135 2.43 -14.58 19.64
CA PHE A 135 1.42 -15.64 19.57
C PHE A 135 2.08 -16.98 19.18
N THR A 136 1.38 -18.08 19.43
CA THR A 136 1.82 -19.42 19.00
C THR A 136 1.31 -19.73 17.60
N TYR A 137 2.24 -19.95 16.66
CA TYR A 137 1.95 -20.42 15.31
C TYR A 137 2.12 -21.93 15.19
N GLY A 138 1.07 -22.58 14.69
CA GLY A 138 0.96 -24.02 14.48
C GLY A 138 1.91 -24.59 13.44
N GLY A 139 2.47 -23.73 12.58
CA GLY A 139 3.45 -24.10 11.54
C GLY A 139 2.89 -24.18 10.13
N CYS A 140 1.58 -24.04 9.92
CA CYS A 140 0.99 -24.01 8.59
C CYS A 140 -0.29 -23.16 8.53
N ARG A 141 -0.65 -22.71 7.32
CA ARG A 141 -1.88 -21.96 6.99
C ARG A 141 -2.13 -20.73 7.88
N GLY A 142 -1.09 -19.92 8.09
CA GLY A 142 -1.20 -18.58 8.68
C GLY A 142 -1.55 -17.50 7.65
N ASN A 143 -1.59 -16.25 8.08
CA ASN A 143 -1.64 -15.08 7.21
C ASN A 143 -0.33 -14.29 7.27
N ALA A 144 -0.28 -13.15 6.58
CA ALA A 144 0.92 -12.32 6.46
C ALA A 144 1.26 -11.49 7.72
N ASN A 145 0.36 -11.40 8.71
CA ASN A 145 0.66 -10.81 10.03
C ASN A 145 1.33 -11.84 10.95
N ASN A 146 2.46 -12.40 10.50
CA ASN A 146 3.17 -13.48 11.17
C ASN A 146 4.68 -13.31 10.92
N HIS A 147 5.37 -12.76 11.91
CA HIS A 147 6.78 -12.39 11.85
C HIS A 147 7.60 -13.25 12.80
N ARG A 148 8.88 -13.43 12.47
CA ARG A 148 9.79 -14.27 13.25
C ARG A 148 10.18 -13.61 14.57
N ASP A 149 10.32 -12.30 14.57
CA ASP A 149 10.71 -11.50 15.73
C ASP A 149 10.01 -10.13 15.76
N GLU A 150 10.00 -9.50 16.93
CA GLU A 150 9.35 -8.20 17.16
C GLU A 150 9.90 -7.10 16.24
N ARG A 151 11.21 -7.14 15.96
CA ARG A 151 11.89 -6.11 15.16
C ARG A 151 11.45 -6.18 13.70
N GLU A 152 11.31 -7.38 13.16
CA GLU A 152 10.75 -7.63 11.83
C GLU A 152 9.31 -7.12 11.73
N CYS A 153 8.48 -7.46 12.72
CA CYS A 153 7.10 -7.00 12.80
C CYS A 153 7.01 -5.47 12.81
N LEU A 154 7.76 -4.80 13.71
CA LEU A 154 7.75 -3.34 13.81
C LEU A 154 8.26 -2.68 12.53
N ARG A 155 9.29 -3.24 11.88
CA ARG A 155 9.82 -2.67 10.64
C ARG A 155 8.84 -2.78 9.48
N GLY A 156 8.12 -3.90 9.38
CA GLY A 156 7.19 -4.17 8.28
C GLY A 156 5.83 -3.48 8.44
N CYS A 157 5.35 -3.34 9.68
CA CYS A 157 3.96 -2.99 9.95
C CYS A 157 3.75 -1.68 10.71
N ARG A 158 4.75 -1.19 11.43
CA ARG A 158 4.61 0.12 12.06
C ARG A 158 4.54 1.14 10.92
N PRO A 159 3.47 1.95 10.81
CA PRO A 159 3.48 3.06 9.89
C PRO A 159 4.66 3.93 10.30
N GLN A 160 5.68 3.99 9.44
CA GLN A 160 6.69 5.02 9.56
C GLN A 160 5.89 6.29 9.35
N GLY A 161 5.65 7.03 10.44
CA GLY A 161 5.12 8.37 10.33
C GLY A 161 6.03 9.04 9.33
N ASP A 162 5.48 9.40 8.18
CA ASP A 162 6.25 9.97 7.11
C ASP A 162 6.90 11.21 7.71
N PHE A 163 8.22 11.17 7.92
CA PHE A 163 8.96 12.28 8.50
C PHE A 163 8.74 13.53 7.64
N SER A 164 8.33 13.34 6.38
CA SER A 164 7.89 14.38 5.48
C SER A 164 6.60 15.08 5.91
N ASP A 165 5.65 14.46 6.63
CA ASP A 165 4.40 15.12 7.03
C ASP A 165 4.58 16.02 8.26
N GLU A 166 5.41 15.61 9.22
CA GLU A 166 5.74 16.44 10.38
C GLU A 166 6.65 17.60 9.95
N PHE A 167 7.66 17.32 9.13
CA PHE A 167 8.53 18.33 8.52
C PHE A 167 7.70 19.27 7.62
N ARG A 168 6.83 18.76 6.74
CA ARG A 168 5.99 19.59 5.87
C ARG A 168 5.05 20.47 6.67
N ARG A 169 4.48 20.03 7.80
CA ARG A 169 3.73 20.90 8.72
C ARG A 169 4.60 21.98 9.36
N PHE A 170 5.84 21.64 9.70
CA PHE A 170 6.82 22.59 10.23
C PHE A 170 7.18 23.69 9.20
N PHE A 171 7.39 23.30 7.94
CA PHE A 171 7.75 24.19 6.84
C PHE A 171 6.55 24.90 6.19
N SER A 172 5.32 24.43 6.42
CA SER A 172 4.16 24.90 5.64
C SER A 172 3.47 26.16 6.17
N SER A 173 3.74 26.68 7.37
CA SER A 173 3.10 27.98 7.74
C SER A 173 3.76 28.83 8.81
N LYS A 174 4.55 28.28 9.75
CA LYS A 174 5.11 29.11 10.86
C LYS A 174 6.59 28.84 11.20
N GLY A 175 7.14 27.68 10.84
CA GLY A 175 8.55 27.34 11.15
C GLY A 175 9.56 28.12 10.32
N LEU A 176 9.28 28.36 9.03
CA LEU A 176 10.19 29.12 8.15
C LEU A 176 10.37 30.57 8.61
N ALA A 177 9.32 31.23 9.08
CA ALA A 177 9.40 32.59 9.61
C ALA A 177 10.26 32.65 10.89
N LEU A 178 10.14 31.65 11.77
CA LEU A 178 10.95 31.57 12.99
C LEU A 178 12.41 31.27 12.69
N VAL A 179 12.70 30.35 11.76
CA VAL A 179 14.08 30.03 11.34
C VAL A 179 14.74 31.24 10.68
N ALA A 180 14.02 31.95 9.80
CA ALA A 180 14.51 33.19 9.20
C ALA A 180 14.78 34.27 10.26
N LEU A 181 13.89 34.43 11.24
CA LEU A 181 14.04 35.40 12.32
C LEU A 181 15.26 35.08 13.21
N LEU A 182 15.44 33.82 13.60
CA LEU A 182 16.58 33.39 14.41
C LEU A 182 17.91 33.55 13.67
N ALA A 183 17.95 33.24 12.36
CA ALA A 183 19.13 33.46 11.52
C ALA A 183 19.47 34.96 11.40
N LEU A 184 18.47 35.82 11.20
CA LEU A 184 18.68 37.28 11.15
C LEU A 184 19.19 37.83 12.48
N LEU A 185 18.62 37.40 13.61
CA LEU A 185 19.07 37.80 14.94
C LEU A 185 20.53 37.37 15.22
N ALA A 186 20.91 36.16 14.80
CA ALA A 186 22.28 35.67 14.93
C ALA A 186 23.28 36.51 14.09
N LEU A 187 22.92 36.90 12.87
CA LEU A 187 23.74 37.76 12.02
C LEU A 187 23.90 39.16 12.61
N VAL A 188 22.82 39.75 13.15
CA VAL A 188 22.87 41.06 13.82
C VAL A 188 23.74 40.98 15.08
N ALA A 189 23.59 39.94 15.91
CA ALA A 189 24.39 39.74 17.11
C ALA A 189 25.88 39.55 16.78
N ALA A 190 26.20 38.78 15.74
CA ALA A 190 27.57 38.64 15.24
C ALA A 190 28.12 39.98 14.74
N GLY A 191 27.33 40.73 13.96
CA GLY A 191 27.70 42.06 13.48
C GLY A 191 27.98 43.05 14.62
N LEU A 192 27.12 43.10 15.64
CA LEU A 192 27.31 43.91 16.85
C LEU A 192 28.54 43.49 17.65
N SER A 193 28.80 42.19 17.75
CA SER A 193 29.98 41.65 18.45
C SER A 193 31.27 42.02 17.73
N VAL A 194 31.27 41.96 16.40
CA VAL A 194 32.41 42.39 15.54
C VAL A 194 32.58 43.91 15.57
N ALA A 195 31.50 44.69 15.55
CA ALA A 195 31.57 46.14 15.68
C ALA A 195 32.12 46.57 17.05
N ARG A 196 31.68 45.90 18.13
CA ARG A 196 32.15 46.15 19.50
C ARG A 196 33.60 45.73 19.71
N SER A 197 34.03 44.61 19.12
CA SER A 197 35.43 44.17 19.18
C SER A 197 36.35 45.10 18.38
N ARG A 198 35.91 45.59 17.21
CA ARG A 198 36.63 46.59 16.41
C ARG A 198 36.68 47.97 17.09
N CYS A 199 35.63 48.38 17.81
CA CYS A 199 35.66 49.61 18.61
C CYS A 199 36.64 49.49 19.80
N ARG A 200 36.68 48.35 20.49
CA ARG A 200 37.66 48.10 21.57
C ARG A 200 39.10 48.04 21.07
N ALA A 201 39.31 47.63 19.82
CA ALA A 201 40.62 47.55 19.19
C ALA A 201 41.13 48.88 18.62
N LYS A 202 40.31 49.95 18.62
CA LYS A 202 40.78 51.28 18.21
C LYS A 202 41.63 51.87 19.35
N PRO A 203 42.95 52.11 19.15
CA PRO A 203 43.80 52.64 20.21
C PRO A 203 43.29 54.02 20.65
N ARG A 204 43.16 54.23 21.98
CA ARG A 204 42.89 55.56 22.54
C ARG A 204 44.01 56.50 22.12
N ALA A 205 43.67 57.60 21.45
CA ALA A 205 44.59 58.71 21.31
C ALA A 205 44.97 59.21 22.73
N PRO A 206 46.24 59.56 22.98
CA PRO A 206 46.65 60.05 24.29
C PRO A 206 46.03 61.44 24.52
N GLY A 207 45.10 61.55 25.47
CA GLY A 207 44.59 62.87 25.92
C GLY A 207 43.10 62.98 26.30
N ALA A 208 42.25 61.97 26.04
CA ALA A 208 40.83 62.08 26.37
C ALA A 208 40.52 61.63 27.81
N ALA A 209 40.41 62.60 28.72
CA ALA A 209 39.88 62.42 30.06
C ALA A 209 38.34 62.52 30.03
N GLY A 210 37.67 61.50 30.57
CA GLY A 210 36.28 61.54 31.04
C GLY A 210 35.21 61.90 30.00
N GLY A 211 34.60 60.89 29.39
CA GLY A 211 33.40 61.05 28.57
C GLY A 211 32.64 59.73 28.46
N ASP A 212 31.35 59.79 28.79
CA ASP A 212 30.34 58.72 28.84
C ASP A 212 30.34 57.87 27.55
N ASP A 213 30.10 56.56 27.68
CA ASP A 213 30.40 55.50 26.69
C ASP A 213 29.59 55.55 25.37
N ARG A 214 28.93 56.66 25.05
CA ARG A 214 27.98 56.81 23.94
C ARG A 214 28.58 57.39 22.65
N GLU A 215 29.85 57.80 22.64
CA GLU A 215 30.47 58.55 21.52
C GLU A 215 30.65 57.74 20.22
N CYS A 216 30.62 56.40 20.25
CA CYS A 216 30.98 55.57 19.09
C CYS A 216 29.84 55.26 18.11
N LEU A 217 28.63 55.81 18.32
CA LEU A 217 27.48 55.64 17.41
C LEU A 217 27.12 56.90 16.59
N MET A 218 27.70 58.07 16.88
CA MET A 218 27.48 59.26 16.05
C MET A 218 28.64 59.45 15.08
N LYS A 219 28.31 59.53 13.78
CA LYS A 219 29.28 59.72 12.69
C LYS A 219 29.36 61.21 12.35
N GLU A 220 30.49 61.80 12.74
CA GLU A 220 31.12 63.07 12.35
C GLU A 220 30.41 64.42 12.64
N PRO A 221 31.17 65.48 12.98
CA PRO A 221 30.65 66.82 13.30
C PRO A 221 30.39 67.69 12.05
N TYR A 222 29.54 68.71 12.20
CA TYR A 222 29.26 69.72 11.18
C TYR A 222 30.54 70.45 10.73
N PRO A 223 30.74 70.69 9.43
CA PRO A 223 31.81 71.56 8.95
C PRO A 223 31.49 73.03 9.24
N ALA A 224 32.50 73.77 9.69
CA ALA A 224 32.47 75.21 9.94
C ALA A 224 32.57 76.03 8.65
#